data_AF-A0A379WAC6-F1
#
_entry.id   AF-A0A379WAC6-F1
#
_cell.length_a   1.000
_cell.length_b   1.000
_cell.length_c   1.000
_cell.angle_alpha   90.00
_cell.angle_beta   90.00
_cell.angle_gamma   90.00
#
_symmetry.space_group_name_H-M   'P 1'
#
loop_
_entity.id
_entity.type
_entity.pdbx_description
1 polymer ?
#
loop_
_entity_poly.entity_id
_entity_poly.type
_entity_poly.pdbx_seq_one_letter_code
_entity_poly.pdbx_strand_id
1 'polypeptide(L)' 'MKEQDILAHARRCAPAESCGFVVRTQAGERYLPCVNISAAPEDYFRMAPEDWLRAETQGILWRWFTAILAASRI' A
#
# COMPACT_ATOMS: atom_id res chain seq x y z
N MET A 1 10.13 -2.77 8.82
CA MET A 1 8.81 -3.19 8.31
C MET A 1 8.04 -3.90 9.42
N LYS A 2 6.82 -3.45 9.76
CA LYS A 2 5.96 -4.13 10.76
C LYS A 2 4.74 -4.66 10.03
N GLU A 3 4.59 -5.98 9.96
CA GLU A 3 3.47 -6.66 9.29
C GLU A 3 2.09 -6.23 9.84
N GLN A 4 2.05 -5.83 11.11
CA GLN A 4 0.86 -5.30 11.76
C GLN A 4 0.36 -3.99 11.14
N ASP A 5 1.24 -3.13 10.62
CA ASP A 5 0.83 -1.86 9.99
C ASP A 5 0.15 -2.13 8.64
N ILE A 6 0.61 -3.16 7.92
CA ILE A 6 0.02 -3.62 6.66
C ILE A 6 -1.36 -4.23 6.92
N LEU A 7 -1.47 -5.11 7.93
CA LEU A 7 -2.74 -5.72 8.32
C LEU A 7 -3.76 -4.69 8.83
N ALA A 8 -3.31 -3.68 9.59
CA ALA A 8 -4.17 -2.61 10.07
C ALA A 8 -4.67 -1.72 8.92
N HIS A 9 -3.81 -1.41 7.94
CA HIS A 9 -4.20 -0.69 6.73
C HIS A 9 -5.22 -1.48 5.91
N ALA A 10 -4.95 -2.76 5.67
CA ALA A 10 -5.85 -3.64 4.93
C ALA A 10 -7.23 -3.77 5.58
N ARG A 11 -7.29 -3.93 6.91
CA ARG A 11 -8.56 -3.97 7.65
C ARG A 11 -9.37 -2.68 7.52
N ARG A 12 -8.72 -1.53 7.37
CA ARG A 12 -9.39 -0.23 7.17
C ARG A 12 -9.90 -0.06 5.74
N CYS A 13 -9.23 -0.67 4.77
CA CYS A 13 -9.61 -0.58 3.37
C CYS A 13 -10.70 -1.58 2.98
N ALA A 14 -10.91 -2.66 3.75
CA ALA A 14 -11.98 -3.63 3.50
C ALA A 14 -13.35 -2.95 3.34
N PRO A 15 -14.13 -3.28 2.29
CA PRO A 15 -13.98 -4.40 1.35
C PRO A 15 -13.05 -4.15 0.14
N ALA A 16 -12.56 -2.92 -0.07
CA ALA A 16 -11.73 -2.54 -1.19
C ALA A 16 -10.26 -3.02 -1.06
N GLU A 17 -9.56 -3.10 -2.18
CA GLU A 17 -8.16 -3.50 -2.20
C GLU A 17 -7.26 -2.46 -1.52
N SER A 18 -6.38 -2.92 -0.61
CA SER A 18 -5.37 -2.08 0.02
C SER A 18 -4.07 -2.04 -0.79
N CYS A 19 -3.59 -0.84 -1.11
CA CYS A 19 -2.33 -0.63 -1.82
C CYS A 19 -1.32 0.10 -0.94
N GLY A 20 -0.02 -0.11 -1.21
CA GLY A 20 1.05 0.61 -0.52
C GLY A 20 2.43 0.34 -1.10
N PHE A 21 3.40 1.16 -0.71
CA PHE A 21 4.79 1.05 -1.15
C PHE A 21 5.68 0.59 0.00
N VAL A 22 6.69 -0.21 -0.33
CA VAL A 22 7.79 -0.48 0.59
C VAL A 22 9.03 0.24 0.08
N VAL A 23 9.45 1.24 0.85
CA VAL A 23 10.64 2.02 0.57
C VAL A 23 11.77 1.57 1.47
N ARG A 24 12.97 1.44 0.91
CA ARG A 24 14.18 1.15 1.65
C ARG A 24 14.92 2.45 1.95
N THR A 25 15.09 2.72 3.23
CA THR A 25 15.81 3.88 3.76
C THR A 25 17.11 3.41 4.43
N GLN A 26 17.99 4.34 4.82
CA GLN A 26 19.17 4.03 5.63
C GLN A 26 18.80 3.39 6.99
N ALA A 27 17.61 3.66 7.51
CA ALA A 27 17.08 3.07 8.74
C ALA A 27 16.38 1.70 8.52
N GLY A 28 16.39 1.18 7.28
CA GLY A 28 15.72 -0.06 6.90
C GLY A 28 14.46 0.14 6.07
N GLU A 29 13.67 -0.93 5.95
CA GLU A 29 12.44 -0.96 5.15
C GLU A 29 11.25 -0.34 5.89
N ARG A 30 10.56 0.56 5.20
CA ARG A 30 9.37 1.27 5.69
C ARG A 30 8.20 1.03 4.73
N TYR A 31 7.05 0.72 5.31
CA TYR A 31 5.79 0.60 4.58
C TYR A 31 5.08 1.96 4.55
N LEU A 32 4.58 2.34 3.39
CA LEU A 32 3.81 3.55 3.14
C LEU A 32 2.44 3.15 2.62
N PRO A 33 1.37 3.34 3.41
CA PRO A 33 0.01 3.05 2.96
C PRO A 33 -0.41 4.03 1.87
N CYS A 34 -1.07 3.52 0.83
CA CYS A 34 -1.65 4.31 -0.24
C CYS A 34 -3.16 4.06 -0.31
N VAL A 35 -3.87 5.02 -0.91
CA VAL A 35 -5.31 4.93 -1.13
C VAL A 35 -5.57 4.48 -2.55
N ASN A 36 -6.44 3.49 -2.72
CA ASN A 36 -6.92 3.08 -4.03
C ASN A 36 -7.87 4.16 -4.58
N ILE A 37 -7.46 4.84 -5.66
CA ILE A 37 -8.25 5.87 -6.36
C ILE A 37 -9.02 5.32 -7.56
N SER A 38 -9.13 3.99 -7.69
CA SER A 38 -9.93 3.35 -8.73
C SER A 38 -11.42 3.67 -8.55
N ALA A 39 -12.13 3.86 -9.66
CA ALA A 39 -13.59 3.99 -9.67
C ALA A 39 -14.29 2.66 -9.35
N ALA A 40 -13.60 1.53 -9.54
CA ALA A 40 -14.03 0.20 -9.12
C ALA A 40 -12.94 -0.37 -8.18
N PRO A 41 -12.90 0.05 -6.91
CA PRO A 41 -11.82 -0.27 -5.97
C PRO A 41 -11.88 -1.71 -5.44
N GLU A 42 -12.95 -2.45 -5.77
CA GLU A 42 -13.13 -3.87 -5.47
C GLU A 42 -12.58 -4.79 -6.58
N ASP A 43 -12.48 -4.29 -7.82
CA ASP A 43 -12.01 -5.06 -8.99
C ASP A 43 -10.61 -4.64 -9.47
N TYR A 44 -10.27 -3.37 -9.28
CA TYR A 44 -9.03 -2.78 -9.77
C TYR A 44 -8.40 -1.86 -8.74
N PHE A 45 -7.07 -1.83 -8.72
CA PHE A 45 -6.32 -0.81 -8.01
C PHE A 45 -5.76 0.24 -8.96
N ARG A 46 -5.89 1.50 -8.56
CA ARG A 46 -5.17 2.63 -9.15
C ARG A 46 -4.57 3.43 -8.03
N MET A 47 -3.29 3.80 -8.17
CA MET A 47 -2.61 4.66 -7.23
C MET A 47 -2.49 6.05 -7.82
N ALA A 48 -2.54 7.05 -6.94
CA ALA A 48 -2.26 8.42 -7.31
C ALA A 48 -0.77 8.55 -7.67
N PRO A 49 -0.41 9.23 -8.77
CA PRO A 49 0.99 9.49 -9.11
C PRO A 49 1.70 10.32 -8.02
N GLU A 50 0.97 11.09 -7.21
CA GLU A 50 1.53 11.80 -6.06
C GLU A 50 2.06 10.84 -4.98
N ASP A 51 1.41 9.70 -4.76
CA ASP A 51 1.86 8.72 -3.77
C ASP A 51 3.17 8.05 -4.19
N TRP A 52 3.38 7.88 -5.50
CA TRP A 52 4.66 7.43 -6.06
C TRP A 52 5.79 8.41 -5.74
N LEU A 53 5.57 9.70 -6.01
CA LEU A 53 6.54 10.75 -5.74
C LEU A 53 6.85 10.84 -4.23
N ARG A 54 5.83 10.70 -3.39
CA ARG A 54 6.01 10.66 -1.93
C ARG A 54 6.80 9.45 -1.46
N ALA A 55 6.69 8.30 -2.13
CA ALA A 55 7.50 7.13 -1.82
C ALA A 55 8.97 7.36 -2.19
N GLU A 56 9.25 7.88 -3.39
CA GLU A 56 10.62 8.17 -3.84
C GLU A 56 11.31 9.22 -2.97
N THR A 57 10.59 10.24 -2.51
CA THR A 57 11.17 11.25 -1.60
C THR A 57 11.52 10.70 -0.21
N GLN A 58 10.91 9.61 0.22
CA GLN A 58 11.17 8.99 1.52
C GLN A 58 12.26 7.92 1.47
N GLY A 59 12.60 7.40 0.29
CA GLY A 59 13.64 6.40 0.12
C GLY A 59 13.62 5.76 -1.26
N ILE A 60 14.46 4.75 -1.44
CA ILE A 60 14.49 4.00 -2.69
C ILE A 60 13.30 3.06 -2.70
N LEU A 61 12.45 3.17 -3.73
CA LEU A 61 11.38 2.21 -3.93
C LEU A 61 12.00 0.83 -4.14
N TRP A 62 11.78 -0.08 -3.20
CA TRP A 62 12.45 -1.37 -3.19
C TRP A 62 11.53 -2.49 -3.64
N ARG A 63 10.28 -2.48 -3.19
CA ARG A 63 9.28 -3.50 -3.51
C ARG A 63 7.92 -2.86 -3.69
N TRP A 64 7.22 -3.27 -4.73
CA TRP A 64 5.79 -3.02 -4.88
C TRP A 64 5.03 -4.01 -4.02
N PHE A 65 4.21 -3.50 -3.11
CA PHE A 65 3.36 -4.34 -2.27
C PHE A 65 1.90 -4.03 -2.60
N THR A 66 1.33 -4.76 -3.56
CA THR A 66 -0.13 -4.93 -3.59
C THR A 66 -0.46 -5.99 -2.54
N ALA A 67 -1.18 -5.58 -1.51
CA ALA A 67 -1.80 -6.52 -0.58
C ALA A 67 -3.25 -6.68 -1.04
N ILE A 68 -3.49 -7.66 -1.91
CA ILE A 68 -4.84 -8.13 -2.24
C ILE A 68 -5.39 -8.80 -0.99
N LEU A 69 -5.93 -8.00 -0.08
CA LEU A 69 -6.90 -8.47 0.91
C LEU A 69 -8.27 -8.06 0.38
N ALA A 70 -8.68 -8.69 -0.73
CA ALA A 70 -10.11 -8.86 -0.98
C ALA A 70 -10.66 -9.47 0.31
N ALA A 71 -11.62 -8.81 0.94
CA ALA A 71 -12.16 -9.12 2.26
C ALA A 71 -12.92 -10.47 2.34
N SER A 72 -12.56 -11.45 1.49
CA SER A 72 -13.21 -12.75 1.34
C SER A 72 -12.43 -13.92 1.96
N ARG A 73 -11.30 -13.68 2.67
CA ARG A 73 -10.56 -14.75 3.39
C ARG A 73 -9.86 -14.26 4.68
N ILE A 74 -10.62 -13.70 5.62
CA ILE A 74 -10.26 -13.69 7.05
C ILE A 74 -11.38 -14.38 7.81
#